data_AF-A0A7C6K6E8-F1
#
_entry.id   AF-A0A7C6K6E8-F1
#
_cell.length_a   1.000
_cell.length_b   1.000
_cell.length_c   1.000
_cell.angle_alpha   90.00
_cell.angle_beta   90.00
_cell.angle_gamma   90.00
#
_symmetry.space_group_name_H-M   'P 1'
#
loop_
_entity.id
_entity.type
_entity.pdbx_description
1 polymer ?
#
loop_
_entity_poly.entity_id
_entity_poly.type
_entity_poly.pdbx_seq_one_letter_code
_entity_poly.pdbx_strand_id
1 'polypeptide(L)'
;MELQHYEGEELSQEILEEYTDWISGQEQIVGRLLELAVEKRRLLLTGATRDQELQKLNEILQEENDILESLREIEKGWNSRALDKPELADRCASLRADYDELRLLNWENHCLLICAQQYLHFSLDLLCQDESGKTYKESSTKKGEVERVVSRPGKLDWQV
;
A
#
# COMPACT_ATOMS: atom_id res chain seq x y z
N MET A 1 28.33 9.98 -47.77
CA MET A 1 28.09 9.36 -46.44
C MET A 1 29.03 10.10 -45.50
N GLU A 2 28.56 11.22 -44.96
CA GLU A 2 29.36 12.04 -44.05
C GLU A 2 29.13 11.51 -42.64
N LEU A 3 30.19 10.98 -42.04
CA LEU A 3 30.27 10.67 -40.63
C LEU A 3 30.25 12.00 -39.89
N GLN A 4 29.08 12.43 -39.45
CA GLN A 4 28.98 13.50 -38.46
C GLN A 4 29.56 12.97 -37.16
N HIS A 5 30.77 13.42 -36.86
CA HIS A 5 31.35 13.40 -35.53
C HIS A 5 30.34 14.03 -34.58
N TYR A 6 29.73 13.22 -33.71
CA TYR A 6 29.13 13.72 -32.49
C TYR A 6 30.28 14.25 -31.64
N GLU A 7 30.50 15.56 -31.69
CA GLU A 7 31.23 16.27 -30.66
C GLU A 7 30.50 15.99 -29.35
N GLY A 8 31.19 15.27 -28.45
CA GLY A 8 30.75 15.16 -27.08
C GLY A 8 30.75 16.58 -26.52
N GLU A 9 29.56 17.13 -26.29
CA GLU A 9 29.39 18.30 -25.43
C GLU A 9 30.00 17.95 -24.07
N GLU A 10 31.22 18.41 -23.83
CA GLU A 10 31.76 18.57 -22.47
C GLU A 10 30.73 19.41 -21.72
N LEU A 11 29.96 18.74 -20.85
CA LEU A 11 29.05 19.42 -19.95
C LEU A 11 29.87 20.40 -19.11
N SER A 12 29.37 21.62 -18.96
CA SER A 12 29.87 22.44 -17.88
C SER A 12 29.70 21.68 -16.57
N GLN A 13 30.73 21.70 -15.74
CA GLN A 13 30.75 21.04 -14.44
C GLN A 13 29.50 21.40 -13.60
N GLU A 14 28.99 22.62 -13.78
CA GLU A 14 27.76 23.14 -13.17
C GLU A 14 26.51 22.30 -13.50
N ILE A 15 26.34 21.82 -14.74
CA ILE A 15 25.16 21.00 -15.13
C ILE A 15 25.25 19.60 -14.52
N LEU A 16 26.47 19.04 -14.45
CA LEU A 16 26.68 17.74 -13.83
C LEU A 16 26.43 17.79 -12.32
N GLU A 17 26.83 18.88 -11.66
CA GLU A 17 26.54 19.15 -10.25
C GLU A 17 25.03 19.27 -10.00
N GLU A 18 24.30 20.01 -10.85
CA GLU A 18 22.83 20.12 -10.75
C GLU A 18 22.12 18.76 -10.84
N TYR A 19 22.53 17.89 -11.77
CA TYR A 19 21.98 16.53 -11.87
C TYR A 19 22.38 15.65 -10.70
N THR A 20 23.59 15.80 -10.19
CA THR A 20 24.07 15.05 -9.02
C THR A 20 23.24 15.40 -7.78
N ASP A 21 22.96 16.69 -7.57
CA ASP A 21 22.14 17.19 -6.46
C ASP A 21 20.69 16.70 -6.60
N TRP A 22 20.15 16.77 -7.82
CA TRP A 22 18.81 16.28 -8.12
C TRP A 22 18.65 14.77 -7.83
N ILE A 23 19.60 13.93 -8.29
CA ILE A 23 19.59 12.48 -7.99
C ILE A 23 19.76 12.23 -6.48
N SER A 24 20.62 12.99 -5.81
CA SER A 24 20.83 12.83 -4.36
C SER A 24 19.56 13.12 -3.56
N GLY A 25 18.79 14.14 -3.96
CA GLY A 25 17.50 14.45 -3.35
C GLY A 25 16.47 13.33 -3.54
N GLN A 26 16.44 12.71 -4.72
CA GLN A 26 15.59 11.57 -5.01
C GLN A 26 15.98 10.34 -4.18
N GLU A 27 17.27 10.00 -4.12
CA GLU A 27 17.78 8.87 -3.32
C GLU A 27 17.43 9.02 -1.84
N GLN A 28 17.58 10.22 -1.27
CA GLN A 28 17.21 10.49 0.12
C GLN A 28 15.71 10.26 0.37
N ILE A 29 14.87 10.74 -0.54
CA ILE A 29 13.42 10.58 -0.43
C ILE A 29 12.99 9.12 -0.56
N VAL A 30 13.47 8.43 -1.59
CA VAL A 30 13.10 7.04 -1.83
C VAL A 30 13.60 6.15 -0.70
N GLY A 31 14.82 6.37 -0.20
CA GLY A 31 15.34 5.68 0.96
C GLY A 31 14.45 5.84 2.18
N ARG A 32 13.97 7.05 2.46
CA ARG A 32 13.05 7.30 3.58
C ARG A 32 11.68 6.64 3.37
N LEU A 33 11.14 6.67 2.15
CA LEU A 33 9.88 5.99 1.83
C LEU A 33 9.99 4.47 1.98
N LEU A 34 11.13 3.87 1.64
CA LEU A 34 11.38 2.45 1.85
C LEU A 34 11.39 2.08 3.34
N GLU A 35 12.07 2.87 4.18
CA GLU A 35 12.05 2.67 5.64
C GLU A 35 10.62 2.71 6.20
N LEU A 36 9.84 3.72 5.80
CA LEU A 36 8.44 3.87 6.22
C LEU A 36 7.57 2.71 5.72
N ALA A 37 7.76 2.25 4.48
CA ALA A 37 7.02 1.13 3.91
C ALA A 37 7.30 -0.19 4.66
N VAL A 38 8.55 -0.45 5.03
CA VAL A 38 8.95 -1.61 5.84
C VAL A 38 8.35 -1.52 7.23
N GLU A 39 8.39 -0.34 7.87
CA GLU A 39 7.83 -0.16 9.19
C GLU A 39 6.29 -0.31 9.20
N LYS A 40 5.61 0.23 8.18
CA LYS A 40 4.18 0.04 7.95
C LYS A 40 3.85 -1.44 7.82
N ARG A 41 4.62 -2.19 7.03
CA ARG A 41 4.45 -3.64 6.89
C ARG A 41 4.55 -4.37 8.22
N ARG A 42 5.56 -4.03 9.03
CA ARG A 42 5.76 -4.63 10.36
C ARG A 42 4.53 -4.41 11.23
N LEU A 43 4.01 -3.18 11.30
CA LEU A 43 2.82 -2.84 12.09
C LEU A 43 1.57 -3.59 11.62
N LEU A 44 1.36 -3.68 10.31
CA LEU A 44 0.24 -4.40 9.71
C LEU A 44 0.31 -5.91 10.01
N LEU A 45 1.50 -6.53 9.91
CA LEU A 45 1.69 -7.94 10.23
C LEU A 45 1.52 -8.25 11.72
N THR A 46 1.92 -7.33 12.61
CA THR A 46 1.68 -7.47 14.06
C THR A 46 0.23 -7.15 14.45
N GLY A 47 -0.59 -6.70 13.50
CA GLY A 47 -2.01 -6.43 13.69
C GLY A 47 -2.33 -5.16 14.46
N ALA A 48 -1.41 -4.18 14.51
CA ALA A 48 -1.51 -2.88 15.21
C ALA A 48 -2.68 -2.79 16.20
N THR A 49 -2.58 -3.50 17.32
CA THR A 49 -3.71 -3.77 18.22
C THR A 49 -3.80 -2.76 19.35
N ARG A 50 -2.76 -1.94 19.53
CA ARG A 50 -2.62 -0.96 20.62
C ARG A 50 -2.71 0.45 20.08
N ASP A 51 -3.24 1.37 20.88
CA ASP A 51 -3.36 2.79 20.54
C ASP A 51 -2.04 3.42 20.08
N GLN A 52 -0.91 3.03 20.69
CA GLN A 52 0.43 3.48 20.29
C GLN A 52 0.84 3.01 18.89
N GLU A 53 0.46 1.78 18.51
CA GLU A 53 0.79 1.21 17.20
C GLU A 53 -0.07 1.84 16.11
N LEU A 54 -1.34 2.14 16.43
CA LEU A 54 -2.25 2.88 15.55
C LEU A 54 -1.82 4.35 15.38
N GLN A 55 -1.40 5.00 16.47
CA GLN A 55 -0.83 6.34 16.41
C GLN A 55 0.42 6.36 15.52
N LYS A 56 1.33 5.40 15.70
CA LYS A 56 2.52 5.29 14.87
C LYS A 56 2.21 5.04 13.40
N LEU A 57 1.18 4.23 13.10
CA LEU A 57 0.72 4.05 11.73
C LEU A 57 0.21 5.37 11.12
N ASN A 58 -0.52 6.18 11.88
CA ASN A 58 -0.95 7.51 11.43
C ASN A 58 0.21 8.48 11.21
N GLU A 59 1.22 8.45 12.09
CA GLU A 59 2.45 9.25 11.95
C GLU A 59 3.18 8.87 10.65
N ILE A 60 3.31 7.57 10.35
CA ILE A 60 3.89 7.09 9.09
C ILE A 60 3.10 7.60 7.89
N LEU A 61 1.76 7.51 7.92
CA LEU A 61 0.93 7.97 6.80
C LEU A 61 1.04 9.49 6.57
N GLN A 62 1.17 10.27 7.65
CA GLN A 62 1.39 11.71 7.54
C GLN A 62 2.77 12.01 6.93
N GLU A 63 3.82 11.35 7.42
CA GLU A 63 5.17 11.53 6.91
C GLU A 63 5.29 11.08 5.44
N GLU A 64 4.67 9.95 5.05
CA GLU A 64 4.58 9.52 3.65
C GLU A 64 3.97 10.61 2.76
N ASN A 65 2.89 11.26 3.20
CA ASN A 65 2.26 12.34 2.43
C ASN A 65 3.17 13.55 2.25
N ASP A 66 3.84 14.00 3.32
CA ASP A 66 4.74 15.16 3.28
C ASP A 66 5.96 14.88 2.38
N ILE A 67 6.49 13.66 2.43
CA ILE A 67 7.61 13.23 1.57
C ILE A 67 7.17 13.12 0.11
N LEU A 68 5.98 12.60 -0.18
CA LEU A 68 5.46 12.52 -1.54
C LEU A 68 5.21 13.90 -2.15
N GLU A 69 4.84 14.90 -1.35
CA GLU A 69 4.77 16.29 -1.81
C GLU A 69 6.17 16.83 -2.16
N SER A 70 7.17 16.56 -1.31
CA SER A 70 8.57 16.91 -1.57
C SER A 70 9.11 16.24 -2.84
N LEU A 71 8.73 14.97 -3.07
CA LEU A 71 9.11 14.24 -4.28
C LEU A 71 8.54 14.90 -5.53
N ARG A 72 7.27 15.31 -5.50
CA ARG A 72 6.63 16.02 -6.62
C ARG A 72 7.33 17.33 -6.94
N GLU A 73 7.81 18.05 -5.94
CA GLU A 73 8.58 19.28 -6.19
C GLU A 73 9.93 18.99 -6.85
N ILE A 74 10.64 17.95 -6.43
CA ILE A 74 11.92 17.58 -7.07
C ILE A 74 11.68 17.03 -8.49
N GLU A 75 10.59 16.31 -8.73
CA GLU A 75 10.22 15.84 -10.07
C GLU A 75 9.91 16.98 -11.05
N LYS A 76 9.52 18.19 -10.58
CA LYS A 76 9.38 19.35 -11.48
C LYS A 76 10.71 19.79 -12.09
N GLY A 77 11.82 19.50 -11.41
CA GLY A 77 13.18 19.69 -11.92
C GLY A 77 13.65 18.58 -12.86
N TRP A 78 12.80 17.60 -13.19
CA TRP A 78 13.18 16.46 -14.01
C TRP A 78 13.69 16.88 -15.38
N ASN A 79 14.92 16.48 -15.69
CA ASN A 79 15.49 16.60 -17.01
C ASN A 79 15.91 15.21 -17.49
N SER A 80 15.20 14.68 -18.50
CA SER A 80 15.43 13.32 -19.03
C SER A 80 16.85 13.12 -19.55
N ARG A 81 17.60 14.21 -19.82
CA ARG A 81 19.00 14.17 -20.27
C ARG A 81 19.98 13.73 -19.18
N ALA A 82 19.59 13.73 -17.91
CA ALA A 82 20.42 13.20 -16.83
C ALA A 82 20.62 11.67 -16.95
N LEU A 83 19.64 10.96 -17.53
CA LEU A 83 19.69 9.51 -17.76
C LEU A 83 20.65 9.10 -18.89
N ASP A 84 20.99 10.04 -19.78
CA ASP A 84 21.90 9.80 -20.90
C ASP A 84 23.38 9.98 -20.49
N LYS A 85 23.65 10.28 -19.20
CA LYS A 85 25.00 10.55 -18.69
C LYS A 85 25.62 9.30 -18.07
N PRO A 86 26.72 8.78 -18.61
CA PRO A 86 27.33 7.54 -18.14
C PRO A 86 27.82 7.64 -16.69
N GLU A 87 28.23 8.82 -16.22
CA GLU A 87 28.69 9.07 -14.84
C GLU A 87 27.57 8.92 -13.80
N LEU A 88 26.31 9.07 -14.22
CA LEU A 88 25.13 8.99 -13.35
C LEU A 88 24.32 7.72 -13.59
N ALA A 89 24.67 6.92 -14.60
CA ALA A 89 23.90 5.77 -15.03
C ALA A 89 23.70 4.74 -13.90
N ASP A 90 24.74 4.44 -13.12
CA ASP A 90 24.66 3.49 -12.00
C ASP A 90 23.73 3.99 -10.89
N ARG A 91 23.79 5.29 -10.56
CA ARG A 91 22.90 5.90 -9.56
C ARG A 91 21.46 5.92 -10.02
N CYS A 92 21.22 6.29 -11.28
CA CYS A 92 19.90 6.24 -11.89
C CYS A 92 19.33 4.81 -11.92
N ALA A 93 20.16 3.81 -12.20
CA ALA A 93 19.76 2.40 -12.17
C ALA A 93 19.43 1.93 -10.75
N SER A 94 20.23 2.30 -9.76
CA SER A 94 19.97 2.01 -8.34
C SER A 94 18.66 2.65 -7.88
N LEU A 95 18.50 3.95 -8.12
CA LEU A 95 17.30 4.70 -7.77
C LEU A 95 16.04 4.08 -8.40
N ARG A 96 16.13 3.62 -9.65
CA ARG A 96 15.04 2.90 -10.31
C ARG A 96 14.71 1.58 -9.62
N ALA A 97 15.70 0.82 -9.19
CA ALA A 97 15.49 -0.40 -8.42
C ALA A 97 14.79 -0.12 -7.09
N ASP A 98 15.20 0.94 -6.39
CA ASP A 98 14.60 1.37 -5.12
C ASP A 98 13.12 1.77 -5.31
N TYR A 99 12.79 2.45 -6.41
CA TYR A 99 11.40 2.75 -6.78
C TYR A 99 10.57 1.49 -7.03
N ASP A 100 11.13 0.49 -7.71
CA ASP A 100 10.44 -0.76 -7.99
C ASP A 100 10.25 -1.60 -6.72
N GLU A 101 11.21 -1.58 -5.79
CA GLU A 101 11.06 -2.16 -4.45
C GLU A 101 9.96 -1.46 -3.64
N LEU A 102 9.95 -0.12 -3.64
CA LEU A 102 8.93 0.67 -2.95
C LEU A 102 7.52 0.36 -3.48
N ARG A 103 7.37 0.21 -4.81
CA ARG A 103 6.11 -0.21 -5.43
C ARG A 103 5.66 -1.58 -4.97
N LEU A 104 6.58 -2.54 -4.90
CA LEU A 104 6.28 -3.89 -4.43
C LEU A 104 5.83 -3.87 -2.97
N LEU A 105 6.58 -3.21 -2.09
CA LEU A 105 6.24 -3.11 -0.66
C LEU A 105 4.88 -2.44 -0.44
N ASN A 106 4.59 -1.38 -1.19
CA ASN A 106 3.28 -0.71 -1.11
C ASN A 106 2.14 -1.60 -1.60
N TRP A 107 2.35 -2.39 -2.66
CA TRP A 107 1.38 -3.37 -3.11
C TRP A 107 1.11 -4.44 -2.05
N GLU A 108 2.17 -4.99 -1.44
CA GLU A 108 2.04 -5.97 -0.37
C GLU A 108 1.32 -5.40 0.87
N ASN A 109 1.67 -4.17 1.26
CA ASN A 109 0.99 -3.46 2.36
C ASN A 109 -0.50 -3.24 2.05
N HIS A 110 -0.84 -2.91 0.81
CA HIS A 110 -2.22 -2.79 0.37
C HIS A 110 -2.98 -4.14 0.48
N CYS A 111 -2.36 -5.24 0.05
CA CYS A 111 -2.95 -6.57 0.22
C CYS A 111 -3.20 -6.91 1.70
N LEU A 112 -2.25 -6.60 2.59
CA LEU A 112 -2.40 -6.81 4.03
C LEU A 112 -3.59 -6.02 4.61
N LEU A 113 -3.76 -4.76 4.20
CA LEU A 113 -4.90 -3.93 4.61
C LEU A 113 -6.23 -4.52 4.15
N ILE A 114 -6.32 -4.98 2.89
CA ILE A 114 -7.53 -5.65 2.38
C ILE A 114 -7.85 -6.90 3.21
N CYS A 115 -6.85 -7.75 3.47
CA CYS A 115 -7.06 -8.96 4.26
C CYS A 115 -7.53 -8.64 5.69
N ALA A 116 -6.93 -7.63 6.33
CA ALA A 116 -7.35 -7.17 7.66
C ALA A 116 -8.81 -6.65 7.64
N GLN A 117 -9.18 -5.86 6.64
CA GLN A 117 -10.53 -5.35 6.48
C GLN A 117 -11.55 -6.49 6.27
N GLN A 118 -11.23 -7.48 5.42
CA GLN A 118 -12.09 -8.65 5.19
C GLN A 118 -12.28 -9.47 6.47
N TYR A 119 -11.21 -9.67 7.25
CA TYR A 119 -11.29 -10.37 8.53
C TYR A 119 -12.17 -9.62 9.54
N LEU A 120 -12.07 -8.29 9.61
CA LEU A 120 -12.93 -7.47 10.46
C LEU A 120 -14.40 -7.57 10.04
N HIS A 121 -14.70 -7.48 8.74
CA HIS A 121 -16.06 -7.65 8.23
C HIS A 121 -16.62 -9.04 8.58
N PHE A 122 -15.85 -10.10 8.35
CA PHE A 122 -16.25 -11.45 8.73
C PHE A 122 -16.53 -11.57 10.24
N SER A 123 -15.67 -10.98 11.07
CA SER A 123 -15.82 -11.00 12.52
C SER A 123 -17.07 -10.23 12.97
N LEU A 124 -17.34 -9.07 12.36
CA LEU A 124 -18.56 -8.30 12.61
C LEU A 124 -19.80 -9.05 12.16
N ASP A 125 -19.78 -9.70 11.00
CA ASP A 125 -20.90 -10.53 10.52
C ASP A 125 -21.19 -11.69 11.48
N LEU A 126 -20.16 -12.30 12.07
CA LEU A 126 -20.32 -13.34 13.09
C LEU A 126 -20.96 -12.80 14.38
N LEU A 127 -20.53 -11.61 14.84
CA LEU A 127 -21.06 -10.97 16.04
C LEU A 127 -22.47 -10.41 15.85
N CYS A 128 -22.78 -9.93 14.66
CA CYS A 128 -24.07 -9.37 14.26
C CYS A 128 -25.07 -10.44 13.77
N GLN A 129 -24.67 -11.71 13.69
CA GLN A 129 -25.62 -12.83 13.58
C GLN A 129 -26.39 -12.96 14.89
N ASP A 130 -27.37 -12.07 15.02
CA ASP A 130 -28.40 -12.04 16.04
C ASP A 130 -29.02 -13.44 16.19
N GLU A 131 -29.01 -13.96 17.42
CA GLU A 131 -29.68 -15.22 17.77
C GLU A 131 -31.22 -15.13 17.67
N SER A 132 -31.76 -14.03 17.16
CA SER A 132 -33.19 -13.73 17.04
C SER A 132 -33.98 -14.69 16.13
N GLY A 133 -33.32 -15.61 15.42
CA GLY A 133 -33.96 -16.60 14.55
C GLY A 133 -33.98 -18.05 15.06
N LYS A 134 -33.30 -18.39 16.17
CA LYS A 134 -33.17 -19.80 16.61
C LYS A 134 -34.09 -20.09 17.79
N THR A 135 -35.40 -20.13 17.54
CA THR A 135 -36.35 -20.65 18.52
C THR A 135 -36.36 -22.17 18.44
N TYR A 136 -35.72 -22.82 19.41
CA TYR A 136 -35.92 -24.25 19.64
C TYR A 136 -37.36 -24.45 20.10
N LYS A 137 -38.14 -25.25 19.38
CA LYS A 137 -39.48 -25.66 19.78
C LYS A 137 -39.52 -27.17 19.94
N GLU A 138 -40.24 -27.61 20.97
CA GLU A 138 -40.54 -29.03 21.14
C GLU A 138 -41.36 -29.51 19.93
N SER A 139 -40.91 -30.61 19.33
CA SER A 139 -41.54 -31.19 18.15
C SER A 139 -42.98 -31.57 18.47
N SER A 140 -43.94 -31.05 17.69
CA SER A 140 -45.36 -31.37 17.86
C SER A 140 -45.69 -32.83 17.51
N THR A 141 -44.79 -33.52 16.81
CA THR A 141 -44.94 -34.89 16.35
C THR A 141 -44.20 -35.91 17.23
N LYS A 142 -43.23 -35.47 18.04
CA LYS A 142 -42.46 -36.35 18.92
C LYS A 142 -42.21 -35.71 20.29
N LYS A 143 -42.89 -36.23 21.30
CA LYS A 143 -42.74 -35.81 22.70
C LYS A 143 -41.29 -35.98 23.17
N GLY A 144 -40.66 -34.90 23.63
CA GLY A 144 -39.29 -34.90 24.14
C GLY A 144 -38.17 -34.70 23.12
N GLU A 145 -38.47 -34.56 21.81
CA GLU A 145 -37.47 -34.14 20.81
C GLU A 145 -37.59 -32.63 20.54
N VAL A 146 -36.48 -31.91 20.60
CA VAL A 146 -36.41 -30.48 20.31
C VAL A 146 -35.96 -30.30 18.86
N GLU A 147 -36.79 -29.71 18.02
CA GLU A 147 -36.46 -29.48 16.61
C GLU A 147 -35.96 -28.05 16.37
N ARG A 148 -34.93 -27.95 15.51
CA ARG A 148 -34.35 -26.67 15.09
C ARG A 148 -35.22 -26.07 14.00
N VAL A 149 -36.07 -25.11 14.36
CA VAL A 149 -36.85 -24.34 13.39
C VAL A 149 -36.00 -23.18 12.88
N VAL A 150 -35.55 -23.26 11.63
CA VAL A 150 -34.88 -22.14 10.95
C VAL A 150 -35.98 -21.21 10.41
N SER A 151 -36.35 -20.21 11.19
CA SER A 151 -37.20 -19.12 10.72
C SER A 151 -36.36 -18.21 9.83
N ARG A 152 -36.45 -18.37 8.51
CA ARG A 152 -35.89 -17.39 7.57
C ARG A 152 -36.78 -16.14 7.59
N PRO A 153 -36.26 -14.94 7.92
CA PRO A 153 -37.00 -13.71 7.70
C PRO A 153 -36.96 -13.40 6.20
N GLY A 154 -38.13 -13.39 5.56
CA GLY A 154 -38.26 -13.09 4.14
C GLY A 154 -39.04 -14.15 3.38
N LYS A 155 -40.36 -14.22 3.61
CA LYS A 155 -41.28 -14.74 2.60
C LYS A 155 -41.26 -13.79 1.40
N LEU A 156 -40.70 -14.23 0.30
CA LEU A 156 -41.24 -13.90 -1.02
C LEU A 156 -42.09 -15.11 -1.41
N ASP A 157 -43.41 -14.96 -1.22
CA ASP A 157 -44.40 -15.87 -1.77
C ASP A 157 -44.31 -15.78 -3.30
N TRP A 158 -43.67 -16.77 -3.94
CA TRP A 158 -43.92 -17.07 -5.34
C TRP A 158 -44.86 -18.27 -5.37
N GLN A 159 -46.14 -17.98 -5.53
CA GLN A 159 -47.13 -18.96 -5.96
C GLN A 159 -46.79 -19.43 -7.37
N VAL A 160 -46.74 -20.74 -7.57
CA VAL A 160 -47.01 -21.40 -8.86
C VAL A 160 -48.04 -22.49 -8.60
#